data_AF-A0A6J4J3K3-F1
#
_entry.id   AF-A0A6J4J3K3-F1
#
_cell.length_a   1.000
_cell.length_b   1.000
_cell.length_c   1.000
_cell.angle_alpha   90.00
_cell.angle_beta   90.00
_cell.angle_gamma   90.00
#
_symmetry.space_group_name_H-M   'P 1'
#
loop_
_entity.id
_entity.type
_entity.pdbx_description
1 polymer ?
#
loop_
_entity_poly.entity_id
_entity_poly.type
_entity_poly.pdbx_seq_one_letter_code
_entity_poly.pdbx_strand_id
1 'polypeptide(L)'
;MNILGRVAVFPTVPSTIQRLYELAYNLWWTWHVEAQALYAELDPELWEQVNHNPVRQLAEVNPERLEAAASDAPYLRRYADVLADFDRYMAPDCPTWYRETYGQMQAGREALRIAYFSAE
;
A
#
# COMPACT_ATOMS: atom_id res chain seq x y z
N MET A 1 4.87 40.00 -5.94
CA MET A 1 4.39 38.91 -6.80
C MET A 1 3.76 37.87 -5.88
N ASN A 2 2.43 37.85 -5.76
CA ASN A 2 1.73 36.87 -4.90
C ASN A 2 1.50 35.59 -5.70
N ILE A 3 2.10 34.49 -5.27
CA ILE A 3 1.86 33.16 -5.84
C ILE A 3 0.56 32.63 -5.21
N LEU A 4 -0.48 32.42 -6.04
CA LEU A 4 -1.86 32.11 -5.62
C LEU A 4 -2.17 30.61 -5.47
N GLY A 5 -1.15 29.74 -5.53
CA GLY A 5 -1.33 28.30 -5.36
C GLY A 5 -0.25 27.53 -6.10
N ARG A 6 0.15 26.40 -5.52
CA ARG A 6 1.10 25.45 -6.12
C ARG A 6 0.27 24.42 -6.89
N VAL A 7 0.40 24.38 -8.21
CA VAL A 7 -0.13 23.25 -8.99
C VAL A 7 0.89 22.12 -8.85
N ALA A 8 0.56 21.10 -8.06
CA ALA A 8 1.36 19.88 -7.97
C ALA A 8 0.97 18.97 -9.14
N VAL A 9 1.90 18.75 -10.06
CA VAL A 9 1.77 17.74 -11.11
C VAL A 9 2.38 16.46 -10.56
N PHE A 10 1.54 15.46 -10.31
CA PHE A 10 2.02 14.17 -9.87
C PHE A 10 2.41 13.31 -11.09
N PRO A 11 3.53 12.57 -11.03
CA PRO A 11 3.84 11.59 -12.04
C PRO A 11 2.69 10.59 -12.16
N THR A 12 2.31 10.28 -13.39
CA THR A 12 1.30 9.26 -13.64
C THR A 12 1.98 7.90 -13.57
N VAL A 13 1.60 7.08 -12.59
CA VAL A 13 2.07 5.70 -12.50
C VAL A 13 1.55 4.89 -13.70
N PRO A 14 2.40 4.15 -14.43
CA PRO A 14 1.99 3.33 -15.56
C PRO A 14 0.88 2.33 -15.18
N SER A 15 -0.03 2.04 -16.12
CA SER A 15 -1.18 1.17 -15.86
C SER A 15 -0.81 -0.23 -15.38
N THR A 16 0.36 -0.74 -15.76
CA THR A 16 0.88 -2.05 -15.36
C THR A 16 1.16 -2.15 -13.86
N ILE A 17 1.57 -1.04 -13.23
CA ILE A 17 1.91 -0.95 -11.80
C ILE A 17 0.98 0.00 -11.03
N GLN A 18 -0.16 0.38 -11.60
CA GLN A 18 -1.07 1.40 -11.06
C GLN A 18 -1.64 1.04 -9.68
N ARG A 19 -1.76 -0.25 -9.35
CA ARG A 19 -2.26 -0.70 -8.03
C ARG A 19 -1.27 -0.42 -6.89
N LEU A 20 -0.07 0.07 -7.17
CA LEU A 20 0.80 0.65 -6.15
C LEU A 20 0.11 1.79 -5.39
N TYR A 21 -0.80 2.53 -6.03
CA TYR A 21 -1.62 3.53 -5.32
C TYR A 21 -2.59 2.89 -4.34
N GLU A 22 -3.29 1.83 -4.75
CA GLU A 22 -4.22 1.09 -3.89
C GLU A 22 -3.51 0.58 -2.64
N LEU A 23 -2.34 -0.05 -2.84
CA LEU A 23 -1.50 -0.56 -1.77
C LEU A 23 -0.98 0.58 -0.86
N ALA A 24 -0.61 1.75 -1.41
CA ALA A 24 -0.05 2.85 -0.64
C ALA A 24 -1.03 3.46 0.37
N TYR A 25 -2.33 3.44 0.04
CA TYR A 25 -3.42 3.95 0.88
C TYR A 25 -4.01 2.91 1.83
N ASN A 26 -3.45 1.70 1.88
CA ASN A 26 -3.88 0.64 2.78
C ASN A 26 -2.77 0.27 3.77
N LEU A 27 -3.02 0.41 5.08
CA LEU A 27 -1.99 0.16 6.11
C LEU A 27 -1.40 -1.26 6.11
N TRP A 28 -1.99 -2.20 5.38
CA TRP A 28 -1.43 -3.55 5.22
C TRP A 28 0.04 -3.57 4.79
N TRP A 29 0.49 -2.62 3.98
CA TRP A 29 1.90 -2.55 3.58
C TRP A 29 2.86 -2.35 4.77
N THR A 30 2.41 -1.72 5.85
CA THR A 30 3.28 -1.36 7.00
C THR A 30 3.84 -2.57 7.75
N TRP A 31 3.15 -3.71 7.68
CA TRP A 31 3.60 -4.97 8.29
C TRP A 31 3.98 -6.03 7.27
N HIS A 32 4.07 -5.68 5.98
CA HIS A 32 4.46 -6.58 4.90
C HIS A 32 5.75 -6.11 4.23
N VAL A 33 6.87 -6.73 4.59
CA VAL A 33 8.22 -6.32 4.14
C VAL A 33 8.31 -6.27 2.61
N GLU A 34 7.71 -7.23 1.92
CA GLU A 34 7.79 -7.27 0.45
C GLU A 34 6.98 -6.16 -0.22
N ALA A 35 5.94 -5.66 0.45
CA ALA A 35 5.20 -4.49 -0.02
C ALA A 35 6.04 -3.21 0.13
N GLN A 36 6.80 -3.09 1.22
CA GLN A 36 7.74 -1.99 1.43
C GLN A 36 8.85 -2.01 0.38
N ALA A 37 9.37 -3.21 0.06
CA ALA A 37 10.42 -3.39 -0.94
C ALA A 37 10.00 -2.89 -2.33
N LEU A 38 8.73 -3.03 -2.73
CA LEU A 38 8.24 -2.49 -4.01
C LEU A 38 8.40 -0.98 -4.12
N TYR A 39 8.19 -0.23 -3.04
CA TYR A 39 8.35 1.22 -3.01
C TYR A 39 9.82 1.63 -2.91
N ALA A 40 10.58 0.93 -2.07
CA ALA A 40 12.00 1.17 -1.89
C ALA A 40 12.78 0.95 -3.19
N GLU A 41 12.45 -0.08 -3.96
CA GLU A 41 13.14 -0.42 -5.21
C GLU A 41 12.93 0.63 -6.32
N LEU A 42 11.78 1.33 -6.33
CA LEU A 42 11.53 2.40 -7.31
C LEU A 42 12.55 3.53 -7.19
N ASP A 43 12.83 3.96 -5.96
CA ASP A 43 13.85 4.96 -5.68
C ASP A 43 14.33 4.85 -4.22
N PRO A 44 15.43 4.14 -3.96
CA PRO A 44 15.90 3.90 -2.60
C PRO A 44 16.29 5.18 -1.86
N GLU A 45 16.85 6.16 -2.57
CA GLU A 45 17.25 7.43 -1.96
C GLU A 45 16.01 8.27 -1.60
N LEU A 46 15.05 8.36 -2.52
CA LEU A 46 13.79 9.04 -2.25
C LEU A 46 13.02 8.36 -1.11
N TRP A 47 13.04 7.03 -1.06
CA TRP A 47 12.33 6.24 -0.05
C TRP A 47 12.74 6.61 1.37
N GLU A 48 14.04 6.77 1.60
CA GLU A 48 14.58 7.28 2.87
C GLU A 48 14.21 8.76 3.09
N GLN A 49 14.30 9.60 2.05
CA GLN A 49 13.99 11.04 2.15
C GLN A 49 12.53 11.33 2.50
N VAL A 50 11.59 10.51 2.00
CA VAL A 50 10.16 10.64 2.29
C VAL A 50 9.76 9.92 3.58
N ASN A 51 10.73 9.41 4.34
CA ASN A 51 10.53 8.66 5.59
C ASN A 51 9.56 7.48 5.37
N HIS A 52 9.85 6.68 4.35
CA HIS A 52 9.09 5.48 4.01
C HIS A 52 7.60 5.72 3.76
N ASN A 53 7.26 6.90 3.23
CA ASN A 53 5.89 7.26 2.84
C ASN A 53 5.62 6.85 1.37
N PRO A 54 4.85 5.78 1.10
CA PRO A 54 4.63 5.31 -0.27
C PRO A 54 3.80 6.27 -1.13
N VAL A 55 2.94 7.09 -0.52
CA VAL A 55 2.18 8.12 -1.25
C VAL A 55 3.12 9.20 -1.77
N ARG A 56 4.05 9.66 -0.93
CA ARG A 56 5.08 10.64 -1.34
C ARG A 56 6.09 10.02 -2.32
N GLN A 57 6.47 8.76 -2.10
CA GLN A 57 7.33 8.02 -3.02
C GLN A 57 6.75 8.04 -4.45
N LEU A 58 5.48 7.65 -4.62
CA LEU A 58 4.83 7.64 -5.93
C LEU A 58 4.56 9.04 -6.49
N ALA A 59 4.49 10.07 -5.64
CA ALA A 59 4.28 11.45 -6.04
C ALA A 59 5.56 12.17 -6.48
N GLU A 60 6.73 11.72 -6.02
CA GLU A 60 8.01 12.42 -6.19
C GLU A 60 9.04 11.63 -7.00
N VAL A 61 8.81 10.31 -7.21
CA VAL A 61 9.70 9.46 -8.00
C VAL A 61 9.81 9.95 -9.45
N ASN A 62 11.02 9.86 -10.00
CA ASN A 62 11.25 10.17 -11.41
C ASN A 62 10.39 9.26 -12.30
N PRO A 63 9.58 9.81 -13.24
CA PRO A 63 8.79 9.04 -14.18
C PRO A 63 9.56 7.93 -14.91
N GLU A 64 10.82 8.16 -15.27
CA GLU A 64 11.65 7.15 -15.96
C GLU A 64 11.86 5.89 -15.12
N ARG A 65 11.92 6.01 -13.79
CA ARG A 65 12.05 4.85 -12.89
C ARG A 65 10.75 4.07 -12.78
N LEU A 66 9.61 4.75 -12.82
CA LEU A 66 8.30 4.10 -12.89
C LEU A 66 8.14 3.32 -14.20
N GLU A 67 8.53 3.90 -15.34
CA GLU A 67 8.49 3.24 -16.64
C GLU A 67 9.46 2.04 -16.71
N ALA A 68 10.66 2.18 -16.14
CA ALA A 68 11.62 1.09 -16.01
C ALA A 68 11.04 -0.07 -15.18
N ALA A 69 10.48 0.21 -14.00
CA ALA A 69 9.85 -0.80 -13.16
C ALA A 69 8.62 -1.45 -13.85
N ALA A 70 7.83 -0.65 -14.57
CA ALA A 70 6.69 -1.10 -15.36
C ALA A 70 7.07 -2.03 -16.52
N SER A 71 8.34 -2.05 -16.92
CA SER A 71 8.88 -2.87 -18.00
C SER A 71 9.86 -3.96 -17.50
N ASP A 72 10.18 -3.98 -16.20
CA ASP A 72 11.12 -4.92 -15.60
C ASP A 72 10.41 -6.20 -15.13
N ALA A 73 10.67 -7.32 -15.81
CA ALA A 73 9.98 -8.58 -15.52
C ALA A 73 10.20 -9.10 -14.08
N PRO A 74 11.41 -9.06 -13.50
CA PRO A 74 11.62 -9.35 -12.09
C PRO A 74 10.79 -8.47 -11.15
N TYR A 75 10.75 -7.14 -11.35
CA TYR A 75 9.93 -6.23 -10.54
C TYR A 75 8.44 -6.59 -10.66
N LEU A 76 7.94 -6.74 -11.89
CA LEU A 76 6.55 -7.10 -12.14
C LEU A 76 6.16 -8.43 -11.51
N ARG A 77 7.10 -9.38 -11.41
CA ARG A 77 6.86 -10.65 -10.71
C ARG A 77 6.65 -10.43 -9.21
N ARG A 78 7.55 -9.70 -8.55
CA ARG A 78 7.41 -9.35 -7.12
C ARG A 78 6.12 -8.56 -6.87
N TYR A 79 5.83 -7.58 -7.72
CA TYR A 79 4.61 -6.79 -7.67
C TYR A 79 3.35 -7.66 -7.75
N ALA A 80 3.32 -8.61 -8.70
CA ALA A 80 2.19 -9.52 -8.84
C ALA A 80 2.04 -10.45 -7.64
N ASP A 81 3.15 -10.98 -7.10
CA ASP A 81 3.13 -11.86 -5.93
C ASP A 81 2.61 -11.08 -4.68
N VAL A 82 3.07 -9.84 -4.45
CA VAL A 82 2.58 -8.99 -3.35
C VAL A 82 1.11 -8.65 -3.50
N LEU A 83 0.64 -8.34 -4.71
CA LEU A 83 -0.78 -8.05 -4.92
C LEU A 83 -1.66 -9.29 -4.75
N ALA A 84 -1.18 -10.48 -5.12
CA ALA A 84 -1.90 -11.71 -4.84
C ALA A 84 -2.04 -11.95 -3.32
N ASP A 85 -1.00 -11.63 -2.54
CA ASP A 85 -1.06 -11.70 -1.08
C ASP A 85 -2.02 -10.66 -0.49
N PHE A 86 -1.98 -9.43 -1.01
CA PHE A 86 -2.90 -8.36 -0.64
C PHE A 86 -4.36 -8.74 -0.93
N ASP A 87 -4.65 -9.20 -2.15
CA ASP A 87 -5.99 -9.61 -2.58
C ASP A 87 -6.53 -10.75 -1.73
N ARG A 88 -5.67 -11.73 -1.44
CA ARG A 88 -6.01 -12.85 -0.55
C ARG A 88 -6.32 -12.39 0.87
N TYR A 89 -5.56 -11.44 1.42
CA TYR A 89 -5.81 -10.91 2.76
C TYR A 89 -7.10 -10.10 2.84
N MET A 90 -7.40 -9.33 1.80
CA MET A 90 -8.61 -8.49 1.74
C MET A 90 -9.87 -9.28 1.37
N ALA A 91 -9.73 -10.53 0.94
CA ALA A 91 -10.85 -11.39 0.59
C ALA A 91 -11.82 -11.54 1.78
N PRO A 92 -13.15 -11.42 1.58
CA PRO A 92 -14.13 -11.47 2.68
C PRO A 92 -14.14 -12.77 3.48
N ASP A 93 -13.66 -13.85 2.87
CA ASP A 93 -13.55 -15.20 3.42
C ASP A 93 -12.16 -15.49 4.01
N CYS A 94 -11.22 -14.55 3.95
CA CYS A 94 -9.90 -14.71 4.55
C CYS A 94 -10.02 -15.09 6.03
N PRO A 95 -9.38 -16.19 6.47
CA PRO A 95 -9.35 -16.59 7.87
C PRO A 95 -8.46 -15.62 8.64
N THR A 96 -9.07 -14.61 9.24
CA THR A 96 -8.37 -13.70 10.15
C THR A 96 -8.29 -14.33 11.54
N TRP A 97 -7.23 -13.99 12.29
CA TRP A 97 -7.06 -14.45 13.67
C TRP A 97 -8.32 -14.26 14.52
N TYR A 98 -9.01 -13.12 14.37
CA TYR A 98 -10.24 -12.83 15.09
C TYR A 98 -11.37 -13.80 14.72
N ARG A 99 -11.55 -14.10 13.42
CA ARG A 99 -12.60 -15.00 12.94
C ARG A 99 -12.35 -16.43 13.39
N GLU A 100 -11.10 -16.88 13.40
CA GLU A 100 -10.74 -18.22 13.87
C GLU A 100 -10.90 -18.35 15.39
N THR A 101 -10.47 -17.33 16.15
CA THR A 101 -10.46 -17.39 17.61
C THR A 101 -11.84 -17.15 18.23
N TYR A 102 -12.65 -16.26 17.62
CA TYR A 102 -13.91 -15.80 18.20
C TYR A 102 -15.13 -15.93 17.29
N GLY A 103 -15.00 -16.51 16.09
CA GLY A 103 -16.11 -16.62 15.13
C GLY A 103 -17.33 -17.36 15.66
N GLN A 104 -17.13 -18.36 16.54
CA GLN A 104 -18.24 -19.09 17.19
C GLN A 104 -19.03 -18.23 18.20
N MET A 105 -18.41 -17.18 18.77
CA MET A 105 -19.08 -16.28 19.72
C MET A 105 -20.07 -15.30 19.06
N GLN A 106 -20.02 -15.17 17.72
CA GLN A 106 -20.92 -14.30 16.96
C GLN A 106 -22.31 -14.90 16.74
N ALA A 107 -22.49 -16.22 16.92
CA ALA A 107 -23.75 -16.92 16.62
C ALA A 107 -24.92 -16.58 17.56
N GLY A 108 -24.71 -15.77 18.60
CA GLY A 108 -25.76 -15.48 19.60
C GLY A 108 -25.72 -14.10 20.26
N ARG A 109 -24.97 -13.13 19.76
CA ARG A 109 -24.87 -11.79 20.38
C ARG A 109 -25.05 -10.67 19.36
N GLU A 110 -25.77 -9.64 19.78
CA GLU A 110 -25.85 -8.33 19.13
C GLU A 110 -24.48 -7.92 18.56
N ALA A 111 -24.48 -7.32 17.36
CA ALA A 111 -23.28 -6.94 16.60
C ALA A 111 -22.13 -6.49 17.52
N LEU A 112 -21.00 -7.20 17.45
CA LEU A 112 -19.79 -6.93 18.22
C LEU A 112 -19.48 -5.43 18.22
N ARG A 113 -19.54 -4.78 19.39
CA ARG A 113 -19.15 -3.38 19.56
C ARG A 113 -17.73 -3.33 20.11
N ILE A 114 -16.80 -2.83 19.30
CA ILE A 114 -15.42 -2.56 19.70
C ILE A 114 -15.28 -1.05 19.94
N ALA A 115 -14.75 -0.66 21.09
CA ALA A 115 -14.34 0.70 21.37
C ALA A 115 -12.82 0.72 21.56
N TYR A 116 -12.12 1.44 20.68
CA TYR A 116 -10.69 1.67 20.79
C TYR A 116 -10.46 2.99 21.53
N PHE A 117 -9.84 2.91 22.71
CA PHE A 117 -9.46 4.08 23.48
C PHE A 117 -7.93 4.23 23.40
N SER A 118 -7.49 5.37 22.88
CA SER A 118 -6.09 5.79 22.86
C SER A 118 -5.95 7.09 23.62
N ALA A 119 -4.85 7.25 24.36
CA ALA A 119 -4.47 8.52 24.98
C ALA A 119 -3.59 9.38 24.05
N GLU A 120 -3.24 8.83 22.88
CA GLU A 120 -2.45 9.44 21.82
C GLU A 120 -3.27 9.53 20.53
#